data_AF-A0A6B3C820-F1
#
_entry.id   AF-A0A6B3C820-F1
#
_cell.length_a   1.000
_cell.length_b   1.000
_cell.length_c   1.000
_cell.angle_alpha   90.00
_cell.angle_beta   90.00
_cell.angle_gamma   90.00
#
_symmetry.space_group_name_H-M   'P 1'
#
loop_
_entity.id
_entity.type
_entity.pdbx_description
1 polymer ?
#
loop_
_entity_poly.entity_id
_entity_poly.type
_entity_poly.pdbx_seq_one_letter_code
_entity_poly.pdbx_strand_id
1 'polypeptide(L)' 'MGQQRTDARTAIEQGRTALGIELGSTRIKAVLVGEDHVPLASGGHAWENQYVDRTWTYSLDA' A
#
# COMPACT_ATOMS: atom_id res chain seq x y z
N MET A 1 23.96 -7.06 -15.13
CA MET A 1 22.70 -6.73 -15.82
C MET A 1 22.05 -5.60 -15.06
N GLY A 2 22.12 -4.37 -15.56
CA GLY A 2 21.53 -3.21 -14.88
C GLY A 2 20.02 -3.24 -15.06
N GLN A 3 19.25 -3.25 -13.98
CA GLN A 3 17.81 -3.04 -14.05
C GLN A 3 17.55 -1.63 -14.59
N GLN A 4 16.97 -1.53 -15.77
CA GLN A 4 16.35 -0.28 -16.22
C GLN A 4 15.12 -0.06 -15.35
N ARG A 5 15.25 0.89 -14.41
CA ARG A 5 14.15 1.31 -13.53
C ARG A 5 13.09 1.99 -14.38
N THR A 6 11.84 1.53 -14.27
CA THR A 6 10.69 2.22 -14.86
C THR A 6 10.68 3.69 -14.42
N ASP A 7 10.47 4.62 -15.36
CA ASP A 7 10.25 6.02 -15.02
C ASP A 7 8.90 6.15 -14.31
N ALA A 8 8.97 6.40 -12.99
CA ALA A 8 7.80 6.40 -12.11
C ALA A 8 6.73 7.40 -12.56
N ARG A 9 7.12 8.60 -13.04
CA ARG A 9 6.15 9.60 -13.53
C ARG A 9 5.37 9.05 -14.72
N THR A 10 6.09 8.62 -15.74
CA THR A 10 5.51 8.12 -16.98
C THR A 10 4.61 6.90 -16.72
N ALA A 11 5.03 5.97 -15.85
CA ALA A 11 4.22 4.81 -15.48
C ALA A 11 2.92 5.19 -14.78
N ILE A 12 2.96 6.15 -13.85
CA ILE A 12 1.77 6.67 -13.16
C ILE A 12 0.83 7.38 -14.15
N GLU A 13 1.35 8.32 -14.94
CA GLU A 13 0.56 9.08 -15.91
C GLU A 13 -0.11 8.19 -16.97
N GLN A 14 0.53 7.07 -17.32
CA GLN A 14 0.03 6.11 -18.31
C GLN A 14 -0.77 4.95 -17.70
N GLY A 15 -0.98 4.94 -16.37
CA GLY A 15 -1.75 3.90 -15.69
C GLY A 15 -1.09 2.51 -15.69
N ARG A 16 0.23 2.42 -15.89
CA ARG A 16 1.00 1.15 -15.89
C ARG A 16 1.55 0.79 -14.52
N THR A 17 0.72 0.99 -13.50
CA THR A 17 1.05 0.70 -12.11
C THR A 17 -0.07 -0.07 -11.45
N ALA A 18 0.26 -0.87 -10.44
CA ALA A 18 -0.71 -1.51 -9.57
C ALA A 18 -0.52 -1.03 -8.13
N LEU A 19 -1.62 -0.78 -7.41
CA LEU A 19 -1.61 -0.45 -5.98
C LEU A 19 -2.07 -1.66 -5.17
N GLY A 20 -1.17 -2.21 -4.37
CA GLY A 20 -1.50 -3.23 -3.37
C GLY A 20 -1.82 -2.58 -2.02
N ILE A 21 -2.90 -3.01 -1.36
CA ILE A 21 -3.28 -2.56 -0.02
C ILE A 21 -3.42 -3.80 0.89
N GLU A 22 -2.74 -3.77 2.04
CA GLU A 22 -2.84 -4.78 3.10
C GLU A 22 -3.51 -4.14 4.33
N LEU A 23 -4.61 -4.73 4.80
CA LEU A 23 -5.31 -4.34 6.03
C LEU A 23 -4.92 -5.29 7.16
N GLY A 24 -3.77 -5.06 7.78
CA GLY A 24 -3.28 -5.84 8.92
C GLY A 24 -3.90 -5.39 10.24
N SER A 25 -3.80 -6.18 11.30
CA SER A 25 -4.46 -5.88 12.60
C SER A 25 -3.92 -4.67 13.37
N THR A 26 -2.75 -4.16 13.00
CA THR A 26 -2.12 -2.99 13.66
C THR A 26 -1.56 -1.96 12.67
N ARG A 27 -1.73 -2.22 11.36
CA ARG A 27 -1.22 -1.33 10.32
C ARG A 27 -1.92 -1.59 8.98
N ILE A 28 -2.27 -0.50 8.31
CA ILE A 28 -2.58 -0.50 6.88
C ILE A 28 -1.28 -0.24 6.12
N LYS A 29 -0.99 -1.03 5.09
CA LYS A 29 0.15 -0.80 4.18
C LYS A 29 -0.34 -0.61 2.77
N ALA A 30 0.30 0.26 2.03
CA ALA A 30 0.07 0.48 0.61
C ALA A 30 1.40 0.46 -0.15
N VAL A 31 1.46 -0.26 -1.27
CA VAL A 31 2.65 -0.30 -2.12
C VAL A 31 2.21 -0.11 -3.58
N LEU A 32 2.77 0.92 -4.21
CA LEU A 32 2.62 1.15 -5.64
C LEU A 32 3.76 0.45 -6.37
N VAL A 33 3.44 -0.42 -7.31
CA VAL A 33 4.42 -1.15 -8.15
C VAL A 33 4.29 -0.75 -9.61
N GLY A 34 5.43 -0.72 -10.31
CA GLY A 34 5.47 -0.57 -11.77
C GLY A 34 5.16 -1.87 -12.50
N GLU A 35 5.06 -1.80 -13.83
CA GLU A 35 4.87 -2.96 -14.72
C GLU A 35 6.01 -3.98 -14.68
N ASP A 36 7.20 -3.54 -14.24
CA ASP A 36 8.36 -4.39 -13.95
C ASP A 36 8.26 -5.09 -12.58
N HIS A 37 7.15 -4.91 -11.86
CA HIS A 37 6.91 -5.41 -10.50
C HIS A 37 7.87 -4.84 -9.45
N VAL A 38 8.54 -3.73 -9.76
CA VAL A 38 9.43 -3.04 -8.82
C VAL A 38 8.61 -2.00 -8.03
N PRO A 39 8.80 -1.90 -6.70
CA PRO A 39 8.17 -0.86 -5.90
C PRO A 39 8.58 0.55 -6.35
N LEU A 40 7.59 1.41 -6.61
CA LEU A 40 7.78 2.83 -6.93
C LEU A 40 7.61 3.70 -5.67
N ALA A 41 6.67 3.33 -4.81
CA ALA A 41 6.41 4.02 -3.53
C ALA A 41 5.78 3.06 -2.52
N SER A 42 5.96 3.35 -1.24
CA SER A 42 5.30 2.66 -0.14
C SER A 42 4.79 3.65 0.90
N GLY A 43 3.68 3.30 1.54
CA GLY A 43 3.06 4.07 2.60
C GLY A 43 2.46 3.15 3.65
N GLY A 44 2.24 3.69 4.85
CA GLY A 44 1.57 2.95 5.91
C GLY A 44 0.92 3.87 6.92
N HIS A 45 -0.17 3.39 7.49
CA HIS A 45 -0.92 4.04 8.57
C HIS A 45 -1.02 3.07 9.73
N ALA A 46 -0.60 3.49 10.93
CA ALA A 46 -0.79 2.68 12.12
C ALA A 46 -2.24 2.86 12.59
N TRP A 47 -2.85 1.76 13.01
CA TRP A 47 -4.14 1.80 13.70
C TRP A 47 -4.07 0.88 14.92
N GLU A 48 -4.88 1.15 15.93
CA GLU A 48 -5.01 0.28 17.08
C GLU A 48 -6.36 -0.43 16.98
N ASN A 49 -6.35 -1.75 17.14
CA ASN A 49 -7.57 -2.53 17.19
C ASN A 49 -8.26 -2.35 18.53
N GLN A 50 -9.59 -2.43 18.52
CA GLN A 50 -10.39 -2.37 19.74
C GLN A 50 -11.21 -3.65 19.85
N TYR A 51 -11.35 -4.18 21.06
CA TYR A 51 -12.19 -5.34 21.33
C TYR A 51 -13.51 -4.88 21.93
N VAL A 52 -14.53 -4.74 21.09
CA VAL A 52 -15.86 -4.22 21.44
C VAL A 52 -16.89 -5.28 21.13
N ASP A 53 -17.82 -5.54 22.06
CA ASP A 53 -18.90 -6.53 21.87
C ASP A 53 -18.42 -7.88 21.34
N ARG A 54 -17.28 -8.35 21.88
CA ARG A 54 -16.62 -9.61 21.50
C ARG A 54 -16.10 -9.68 20.05
N THR A 55 -15.95 -8.53 19.40
CA THR A 55 -15.45 -8.40 18.03
C THR A 55 -14.25 -7.47 17.99
N TRP A 56 -13.19 -7.86 17.27
CA TRP A 56 -12.08 -6.95 16.97
C TRP A 56 -12.53 -5.97 15.87
N THR A 57 -12.55 -4.69 16.21
CA THR A 57 -12.97 -3.61 15.32
C THR A 57 -11.89 -2.54 15.20
N TYR A 58 -12.03 -1.69 14.20
CA TYR A 58 -11.10 -0.61 13.88
C TYR A 58 -11.88 0.70 13.76
N SER A 59 -11.31 1.78 14.29
CA SER A 59 -11.90 3.12 14.14
C SER A 59 -11.78 3.58 12.70
N LEU A 60 -12.83 4.25 12.19
CA LEU A 60 -12.80 4.95 10.90
C LEU A 60 -12.12 6.33 10.99
N ASP A 61 -11.98 6.87 12.20
CA ASP A 61 -11.48 8.22 12.46
C ASP A 61 -10.01 8.26 12.95
N ALA A 62 -9.37 7.10 13.11
CA ALA A 62 -7.99 6.97 13.64
C ALA A 62 -6.90 7.23 12.59
#